data_AF-A0A7C3APX2-F1
#
_entry.id   AF-A0A7C3APX2-F1
#
_cell.length_a   1.000
_cell.length_b   1.000
_cell.length_c   1.000
_cell.angle_alpha   90.00
_cell.angle_beta   90.00
_cell.angle_gamma   90.00
#
_symmetry.space_group_name_H-M   'P 1'
#
loop_
_entity.id
_entity.type
_entity.pdbx_description
1 polymer ?
#
loop_
_entity_poly.entity_id
_entity_poly.type
_entity_poly.pdbx_seq_one_letter_code
_entity_poly.pdbx_strand_id
1 'polypeptide(L)'
;MDELFTTLCEIFDDELERQRNVLDVCLAQGVAARARDVEHLEAKTAALAILIQDAVEAEAHRMEIVQRLVECYRLPVEEQTLSGLIAVAPEPWKSRMRDFQTEIRKVLASVKKVARENDALIRQSIHHVNQALSTLAECVEKPQQGYDARGGRQGAAAMQPAMIDRQG
;
A
#
# COMPACT_ATOMS: atom_id res chain seq x y z
N MET A 1 -7.19 -14.21 -37.14
CA MET A 1 -6.43 -12.97 -36.83
C MET A 1 -7.30 -12.03 -36.01
N ASP A 2 -8.50 -11.68 -36.49
CA ASP A 2 -9.48 -10.91 -35.70
C ASP A 2 -9.86 -11.60 -34.39
N GLU A 3 -9.91 -12.93 -34.34
CA GLU A 3 -10.13 -13.68 -33.10
C GLU A 3 -9.07 -13.39 -32.04
N LEU A 4 -7.78 -13.29 -32.39
CA LEU A 4 -6.71 -12.99 -31.43
C LEU A 4 -6.81 -11.58 -30.87
N PHE A 5 -7.17 -10.59 -31.70
CA PHE A 5 -7.42 -9.23 -31.23
C PHE A 5 -8.69 -9.13 -30.38
N THR A 6 -9.71 -9.91 -30.73
CA THR A 6 -10.94 -10.01 -29.95
C THR A 6 -10.63 -10.53 -28.55
N THR A 7 -9.95 -11.67 -28.47
CA THR A 7 -9.51 -12.26 -27.19
C THR A 7 -8.59 -11.31 -26.41
N LEU A 8 -7.64 -10.63 -27.06
CA LEU A 8 -6.79 -9.66 -26.37
C LEU A 8 -7.60 -8.48 -25.81
N CYS A 9 -8.60 -7.98 -26.55
CA CYS A 9 -9.47 -6.91 -26.08
C CYS A 9 -10.37 -7.38 -24.92
N GLU A 10 -10.86 -8.61 -24.93
CA GLU A 10 -11.59 -9.22 -23.81
C GLU A 10 -10.70 -9.31 -22.57
N ILE A 11 -9.46 -9.78 -22.72
CA ILE A 11 -8.47 -9.83 -21.63
C ILE A 11 -8.21 -8.42 -21.06
N PHE A 12 -8.14 -7.39 -21.91
CA PHE A 12 -7.98 -6.01 -21.43
C PHE A 12 -9.21 -5.45 -20.72
N ASP A 13 -10.41 -5.89 -21.08
CA ASP A 13 -11.64 -5.51 -20.39
C ASP A 13 -11.68 -6.14 -19.00
N ASP A 14 -11.39 -7.44 -18.91
CA ASP A 14 -11.27 -8.16 -17.64
C ASP A 14 -10.17 -7.55 -16.75
N GLU A 15 -9.05 -7.12 -17.36
CA GLU A 15 -7.96 -6.47 -16.65
C GLU A 15 -8.39 -5.11 -16.11
N LEU A 16 -9.12 -4.32 -16.90
CA LEU A 16 -9.64 -3.05 -16.44
C LEU A 16 -10.62 -3.23 -15.27
N GLU A 17 -11.46 -4.27 -15.31
CA GLU A 17 -12.34 -4.64 -14.19
C GLU A 17 -11.54 -5.02 -12.94
N ARG A 18 -10.53 -5.89 -13.05
CA ARG A 18 -9.65 -6.25 -11.93
C ARG A 18 -8.99 -5.02 -11.31
N GLN A 19 -8.46 -4.11 -12.13
CA GLN A 19 -7.81 -2.89 -11.63
C GLN A 19 -8.80 -1.94 -10.95
N ARG A 20 -10.05 -1.87 -11.42
CA ARG A 20 -11.12 -1.11 -10.75
C ARG A 20 -11.49 -1.72 -9.40
N ASN A 21 -11.60 -3.04 -9.32
CA ASN A 21 -11.86 -3.75 -8.06
C ASN A 21 -10.74 -3.51 -7.04
N VAL A 22 -9.47 -3.52 -7.49
CA VAL A 22 -8.32 -3.15 -6.66
C VAL A 22 -8.46 -1.71 -6.14
N LEU A 23 -8.82 -0.76 -7.00
CA LEU A 23 -9.03 0.64 -6.60
C LEU A 23 -10.12 0.76 -5.54
N ASP A 24 -11.26 0.10 -5.74
CA ASP A 24 -12.39 0.15 -4.81
C ASP A 24 -12.02 -0.43 -3.44
N VAL A 25 -11.26 -1.53 -3.42
CA VAL A 25 -10.73 -2.10 -2.17
C VAL A 25 -9.74 -1.16 -1.49
N CYS A 26 -8.83 -0.52 -2.23
CA CYS A 26 -7.92 0.48 -1.67
C CYS A 26 -8.68 1.68 -1.09
N LEU A 27 -9.73 2.16 -1.75
CA LEU A 27 -10.56 3.24 -1.24
C LEU A 27 -11.27 2.84 0.05
N ALA A 28 -11.89 1.65 0.08
CA ALA A 28 -12.53 1.09 1.27
C ALA A 28 -11.55 0.90 2.44
N GLN A 29 -10.33 0.44 2.14
CA GLN A 29 -9.25 0.32 3.12
C GLN A 29 -8.91 1.68 3.75
N GLY A 30 -8.85 2.74 2.94
CA GLY A 30 -8.63 4.10 3.42
C GLY A 30 -9.76 4.62 4.31
N VAL A 31 -11.01 4.26 4.00
CA VAL A 31 -12.18 4.58 4.83
C VAL A 31 -12.08 3.86 6.19
N ALA A 32 -11.81 2.55 6.19
CA ALA A 32 -11.65 1.76 7.42
C ALA A 32 -10.51 2.29 8.30
N ALA A 33 -9.36 2.61 7.69
CA ALA A 33 -8.22 3.17 8.40
C ALA A 33 -8.54 4.51 9.09
N ARG A 34 -9.28 5.41 8.42
CA ARG A 34 -9.74 6.68 9.01
C ARG A 34 -10.77 6.47 10.12
N ALA A 35 -11.64 5.48 9.97
CA ALA A 35 -12.64 5.12 10.97
C ALA A 35 -12.07 4.35 12.17
N ARG A 36 -10.77 3.93 12.11
CA ARG A 36 -10.13 3.04 13.08
C ARG A 36 -10.84 1.69 13.20
N ASP A 37 -11.48 1.26 12.13
CA ASP A 37 -12.15 -0.03 12.04
C ASP A 37 -11.11 -1.08 11.64
N VAL A 38 -10.49 -1.68 12.67
CA VAL A 38 -9.40 -2.65 12.48
C VAL A 38 -9.89 -3.90 11.76
N GLU A 39 -11.09 -4.38 12.08
CA GLU A 39 -11.67 -5.58 11.47
C GLU A 39 -11.88 -5.37 9.96
N HIS A 40 -12.48 -4.25 9.57
CA HIS A 40 -12.64 -3.94 8.15
C HIS A 40 -11.29 -3.68 7.46
N LEU A 41 -10.32 -3.08 8.16
CA LEU A 41 -9.00 -2.83 7.60
C LEU A 41 -8.28 -4.14 7.27
N GLU A 42 -8.33 -5.12 8.17
CA GLU A 42 -7.79 -6.47 7.97
C GLU A 42 -8.51 -7.19 6.84
N ALA A 43 -9.84 -7.18 6.83
CA ALA A 43 -10.64 -7.81 5.78
C ALA A 43 -10.33 -7.24 4.39
N LYS A 44 -10.18 -5.92 4.25
CA LYS A 44 -9.80 -5.29 2.97
C LYS A 44 -8.36 -5.57 2.58
N THR A 45 -7.45 -5.68 3.54
CA THR A 45 -6.06 -6.08 3.27
C THR A 45 -5.99 -7.51 2.73
N ALA A 46 -6.76 -8.44 3.32
CA ALA A 46 -6.85 -9.81 2.83
C ALA A 46 -7.48 -9.88 1.42
N ALA A 47 -8.57 -9.14 1.18
CA ALA A 47 -9.18 -9.05 -0.15
C ALA A 47 -8.22 -8.51 -1.21
N LEU A 48 -7.40 -7.51 -0.87
CA LEU A 48 -6.41 -6.94 -1.77
C LEU A 48 -5.33 -7.97 -2.15
N ALA A 49 -4.90 -8.81 -1.22
CA ALA A 49 -3.93 -9.87 -1.49
C ALA A 49 -4.47 -10.90 -2.50
N ILE A 50 -5.75 -11.27 -2.39
CA ILE A 50 -6.42 -12.16 -3.34
C ILE A 50 -6.47 -11.51 -4.73
N LEU A 51 -6.92 -10.25 -4.83
CA LEU A 51 -7.00 -9.55 -6.11
C LEU A 51 -5.64 -9.37 -6.81
N ILE A 52 -4.57 -9.18 -6.04
CA ILE A 52 -3.21 -9.11 -6.58
C ILE A 52 -2.79 -10.47 -7.15
N GLN A 53 -3.10 -11.55 -6.44
CA GLN A 53 -2.80 -12.91 -6.93
C GLN A 53 -3.57 -13.21 -8.22
N ASP A 54 -4.86 -12.90 -8.27
CA ASP A 54 -5.70 -13.06 -9.47
C ASP A 54 -5.13 -12.27 -10.66
N ALA A 55 -4.64 -11.04 -10.42
CA ALA A 55 -4.03 -10.22 -11.48
C ALA A 55 -2.71 -10.83 -11.99
N VAL A 56 -1.88 -11.41 -11.11
CA VAL A 56 -0.64 -12.10 -11.51
C VAL A 56 -0.94 -13.34 -12.35
N GLU A 57 -1.97 -14.10 -11.99
CA GLU A 57 -2.37 -15.30 -12.75
C GLU A 57 -2.93 -14.94 -14.13
N ALA A 58 -3.75 -13.89 -14.21
CA ALA A 58 -4.30 -13.42 -15.47
C ALA A 58 -3.23 -12.89 -16.45
N GLU A 59 -2.12 -12.35 -15.93
CA GLU A 59 -1.02 -11.84 -16.75
C GLU A 59 -0.38 -12.93 -17.61
N ALA A 60 -0.29 -14.17 -17.11
CA ALA A 60 0.26 -15.29 -17.88
C ALA A 60 -0.55 -15.56 -19.16
N HIS A 61 -1.88 -15.53 -19.06
CA HIS A 61 -2.77 -15.72 -20.22
C HIS A 61 -2.64 -14.55 -21.21
N ARG A 62 -2.54 -13.30 -20.71
CA ARG A 62 -2.29 -12.13 -21.56
C ARG A 62 -0.98 -12.25 -22.34
N MET A 63 0.09 -12.70 -21.67
CA MET A 63 1.40 -12.90 -22.30
C MET A 63 1.35 -13.96 -23.41
N GLU A 64 0.60 -15.04 -23.25
CA GLU A 64 0.42 -16.07 -24.28
C GLU A 64 -0.22 -15.49 -25.56
N ILE A 65 -1.32 -14.73 -25.42
CA ILE A 65 -2.01 -14.14 -26.56
C ILE A 65 -1.14 -13.07 -27.23
N VAL A 66 -0.43 -12.25 -26.47
CA VAL A 66 0.50 -11.25 -27.00
C VAL A 66 1.63 -11.91 -27.78
N GLN A 67 2.20 -13.01 -27.27
CA GLN A 67 3.27 -13.75 -27.96
C GLN A 67 2.80 -14.26 -29.33
N ARG A 68 1.59 -14.83 -29.40
CA ARG A 68 0.98 -15.29 -30.66
C ARG A 68 0.77 -14.14 -31.65
N LEU A 69 0.36 -12.96 -31.18
CA LEU A 69 0.21 -11.76 -32.01
C LEU A 69 1.55 -11.23 -32.50
N VAL A 70 2.57 -11.19 -31.65
CA VAL A 70 3.94 -10.80 -32.00
C VAL A 70 4.49 -11.69 -33.11
N GLU A 71 4.30 -13.00 -33.01
CA GLU A 71 4.72 -13.96 -34.04
C GLU A 71 3.99 -13.75 -35.37
N CYS A 72 2.67 -13.47 -35.33
CA CYS A 72 1.88 -13.18 -36.53
C CYS A 72 2.33 -11.89 -37.24
N TYR A 73 2.66 -10.85 -36.47
CA TYR A 73 3.04 -9.53 -37.00
C TYR A 73 4.55 -9.35 -37.19
N ARG A 74 5.36 -10.31 -36.74
CA ARG A 74 6.83 -10.27 -36.78
C ARG A 74 7.39 -8.98 -36.19
N LEU A 75 6.83 -8.56 -35.05
CA LEU A 75 7.27 -7.36 -34.36
C LEU A 75 8.74 -7.51 -33.89
N PRO A 76 9.62 -6.54 -34.19
CA PRO A 76 10.98 -6.49 -33.64
C PRO A 76 10.94 -6.57 -32.12
N VAL A 77 11.94 -7.20 -31.50
CA VAL A 77 11.98 -7.41 -30.04
C VAL A 77 11.85 -6.08 -29.28
N GLU A 78 12.44 -5.02 -29.84
CA GLU A 78 12.42 -3.65 -29.30
C GLU A 78 11.01 -3.02 -29.32
N GLU A 79 10.12 -3.54 -30.17
CA GLU A 79 8.76 -3.05 -30.38
C GLU A 79 7.68 -3.98 -29.81
N GLN A 80 8.05 -5.05 -29.08
CA GLN A 80 7.14 -5.99 -28.42
C GLN A 80 6.48 -5.38 -27.17
N THR A 81 5.80 -4.26 -27.38
CA THR A 81 5.05 -3.51 -26.37
C THR A 81 3.62 -3.33 -26.87
N LEU A 82 2.69 -3.02 -25.95
CA LEU A 82 1.32 -2.68 -26.34
C LEU A 82 1.28 -1.50 -27.33
N SER A 83 2.17 -0.52 -27.16
CA SER A 83 2.26 0.61 -28.09
C SER A 83 2.74 0.18 -29.48
N GLY A 84 3.69 -0.73 -29.58
CA GLY A 84 4.14 -1.30 -30.85
C GLY A 84 3.04 -2.12 -31.54
N LEU A 85 2.30 -2.94 -30.77
CA LEU A 85 1.16 -3.68 -31.28
C LEU A 85 0.05 -2.75 -31.80
N ILE A 86 -0.28 -1.68 -31.07
CA ILE A 86 -1.26 -0.66 -31.51
C ILE A 86 -0.82 0.04 -32.80
N ALA A 87 0.48 0.23 -33.03
CA ALA A 87 0.99 0.89 -34.23
C ALA A 87 0.69 0.08 -35.50
N VAL A 88 0.77 -1.26 -35.40
CA VAL A 88 0.59 -2.19 -36.52
C VAL A 88 -0.80 -2.82 -36.62
N ALA A 89 -1.62 -2.72 -35.57
CA ALA A 89 -2.94 -3.30 -35.55
C ALA A 89 -3.92 -2.59 -36.52
N PRO A 90 -4.80 -3.34 -37.19
CA PRO A 90 -5.86 -2.77 -38.00
C PRO A 90 -6.99 -2.19 -37.12
N GLU A 91 -7.82 -1.33 -37.72
CA GLU A 91 -9.09 -0.94 -37.09
C GLU A 91 -10.10 -2.10 -37.15
N PRO A 92 -11.01 -2.22 -36.16
CA PRO A 92 -11.26 -1.32 -35.02
C PRO A 92 -10.37 -1.58 -33.80
N TRP A 93 -9.52 -2.60 -33.85
CA TRP A 93 -8.74 -3.08 -32.70
C TRP A 93 -7.72 -2.06 -32.22
N LYS A 94 -7.11 -1.32 -33.14
CA LYS A 94 -6.20 -0.22 -32.83
C LYS A 94 -6.85 0.84 -31.94
N SER A 95 -8.04 1.33 -32.28
CA SER A 95 -8.75 2.30 -31.43
C SER A 95 -9.08 1.69 -30.05
N ARG A 96 -9.66 0.49 -30.02
CA ARG A 96 -10.04 -0.18 -28.76
C ARG A 96 -8.85 -0.38 -27.82
N MET A 97 -7.73 -0.87 -28.32
CA MET A 97 -6.52 -1.06 -27.51
C MET A 97 -5.94 0.26 -26.99
N ARG A 98 -6.06 1.36 -27.75
CA ARG A 98 -5.65 2.70 -27.28
C ARG A 98 -6.54 3.19 -26.13
N ASP A 99 -7.85 2.92 -26.22
CA ASP A 99 -8.79 3.27 -25.16
C ASP A 99 -8.49 2.48 -23.89
N PHE A 100 -8.28 1.16 -23.99
CA PHE A 100 -7.84 0.33 -22.86
C PHE A 100 -6.51 0.79 -22.27
N GLN A 101 -5.51 1.09 -23.11
CA GLN A 101 -4.21 1.59 -22.64
C GLN A 101 -4.37 2.88 -21.82
N THR A 102 -5.26 3.77 -22.24
CA THR A 102 -5.55 5.03 -21.53
C THR A 102 -6.23 4.77 -20.19
N GLU A 103 -7.29 3.97 -20.18
CA GLU A 103 -8.08 3.72 -18.98
C GLU A 103 -7.31 2.89 -17.94
N ILE A 104 -6.58 1.86 -18.35
CA ILE A 104 -5.72 1.08 -17.43
C ILE A 104 -4.67 1.97 -16.78
N ARG A 105 -3.98 2.83 -17.54
CA ARG A 105 -3.00 3.78 -16.98
C ARG A 105 -3.62 4.71 -15.94
N LYS A 106 -4.82 5.21 -16.22
CA LYS A 106 -5.56 6.10 -15.32
C LYS A 106 -5.96 5.40 -14.02
N VAL A 107 -6.46 4.17 -14.10
CA VAL A 107 -6.83 3.38 -12.92
C VAL A 107 -5.59 3.04 -12.09
N LEU A 108 -4.50 2.55 -12.72
CA LEU A 108 -3.24 2.25 -12.03
C LEU A 108 -2.65 3.48 -11.32
N ALA A 109 -2.70 4.66 -11.95
CA ALA A 109 -2.27 5.90 -11.32
C ALA A 109 -3.11 6.24 -10.07
N SER A 110 -4.42 5.97 -10.13
CA SER A 110 -5.36 6.18 -9.02
C SER A 110 -5.09 5.19 -7.88
N VAL A 111 -4.92 3.90 -8.19
CA VAL A 111 -4.54 2.86 -7.22
C VAL A 111 -3.25 3.26 -6.49
N LYS A 112 -2.20 3.63 -7.24
CA LYS A 112 -0.91 4.04 -6.68
C LYS A 112 -1.04 5.26 -5.77
N LYS A 113 -1.88 6.23 -6.14
CA LYS A 113 -2.13 7.41 -5.31
C LYS A 113 -2.81 7.02 -3.99
N VAL A 114 -3.93 6.30 -4.06
CA VAL A 114 -4.71 5.90 -2.89
C VAL A 114 -3.91 4.99 -1.97
N ALA A 115 -3.17 4.02 -2.51
CA ALA A 115 -2.34 3.12 -1.72
C ALA A 115 -1.25 3.89 -0.93
N ARG A 116 -0.64 4.91 -1.55
CA ARG A 116 0.34 5.78 -0.86
C ARG A 116 -0.29 6.62 0.25
N GLU A 117 -1.48 7.16 0.00
CA GLU A 117 -2.22 7.92 1.02
C GLU A 117 -2.59 7.03 2.22
N ASN A 118 -3.02 5.79 1.95
CA ASN A 118 -3.32 4.81 3.00
C ASN A 118 -2.07 4.42 3.80
N ASP A 119 -0.95 4.12 3.15
CA ASP A 119 0.31 3.78 3.82
C ASP A 119 0.80 4.91 4.74
N ALA A 120 0.74 6.17 4.26
CA ALA A 120 1.10 7.33 5.07
C ALA A 120 0.21 7.46 6.32
N LEU A 121 -1.10 7.29 6.17
CA LEU A 121 -2.05 7.39 7.27
C LEU A 121 -1.86 6.29 8.32
N ILE A 122 -1.64 5.05 7.88
CA ILE A 122 -1.41 3.91 8.77
C ILE A 122 -0.09 4.12 9.54
N ARG A 123 0.99 4.52 8.86
CA ARG A 123 2.28 4.80 9.49
C ARG A 123 2.19 5.92 10.53
N GLN A 124 1.48 7.00 10.22
CA GLN A 124 1.26 8.10 11.15
C GLN A 124 0.51 7.63 12.40
N SER A 125 -0.51 6.79 12.23
CA SER A 125 -1.29 6.24 13.34
C SER A 125 -0.42 5.38 14.27
N ILE A 126 0.41 4.50 13.70
CA ILE A 126 1.37 3.68 14.46
C ILE A 126 2.37 4.56 15.22
N HIS A 127 2.87 5.61 14.57
CA HIS A 127 3.82 6.53 15.20
C HIS A 127 3.24 7.19 16.45
N HIS A 128 2.01 7.70 16.40
CA HIS A 128 1.35 8.31 17.55
C HIS A 128 1.09 7.30 18.67
N VAL A 129 0.68 6.07 18.34
CA VAL A 129 0.49 5.00 19.34
C VAL A 129 1.80 4.67 20.05
N ASN A 130 2.90 4.52 19.29
CA ASN A 130 4.21 4.25 19.87
C ASN A 130 4.69 5.39 20.77
N GLN A 131 4.50 6.65 20.38
CA GLN A 131 4.83 7.80 21.24
C GLN A 131 4.01 7.79 22.54
N ALA A 132 2.71 7.50 22.46
CA ALA A 132 1.86 7.40 23.64
C ALA A 132 2.34 6.27 24.57
N LEU A 133 2.69 5.10 24.02
CA LEU A 133 3.22 3.98 24.79
C LEU A 133 4.57 4.29 25.43
N SER A 134 5.49 4.94 24.70
CA SER A 134 6.78 5.40 25.26
C SER A 134 6.57 6.38 26.41
N THR A 135 5.65 7.34 26.25
CA THR A 135 5.32 8.30 27.32
C THR A 135 4.77 7.60 28.56
N LEU A 136 3.92 6.60 28.39
CA LEU A 136 3.40 5.80 29.50
C LEU A 136 4.51 4.99 30.18
N ALA A 137 5.40 4.36 29.41
CA ALA A 137 6.54 3.61 29.95
C ALA A 137 7.46 4.52 30.79
N GLU A 138 7.78 5.73 30.30
CA GLU A 138 8.58 6.70 31.03
C GLU A 138 7.93 7.17 32.34
N CYS A 139 6.60 7.20 32.41
CA CYS A 139 5.86 7.54 33.64
C CYS A 139 5.94 6.41 34.69
N VAL A 140 6.09 5.16 34.26
CA VAL A 140 6.19 3.98 35.14
C VAL A 140 7.63 3.80 35.66
N GLU A 141 8.64 4.14 34.85
CA GLU A 141 10.05 3.95 35.20
C GLU A 141 10.65 5.06 36.07
N LYS A 142 10.07 6.26 36.08
CA LYS A 142 10.50 7.32 36.99
C LYS A 142 9.98 7.01 38.40
N PRO A 143 10.84 6.86 39.43
CA PRO A 143 10.37 6.78 40.80
C PRO A 143 9.58 8.06 41.06
N GLN A 144 8.27 7.92 41.26
CA GLN A 144 7.49 9.02 41.79
C GLN A 144 8.17 9.37 43.12
N GLN A 145 8.80 10.54 43.22
CA GLN A 145 9.13 11.12 44.51
C GLN A 145 7.82 11.20 45.27
N GLY A 146 7.60 10.22 46.14
CA GLY A 146 6.32 10.02 46.80
C GLY A 146 5.95 11.28 47.56
N TYR A 147 4.66 11.61 47.52
CA TYR A 147 4.10 12.50 48.52
C TYR A 147 4.06 11.74 49.85
N ASP A 148 4.45 12.39 50.94
CA ASP A 148 4.22 11.85 52.27
C ASP A 148 2.71 11.78 52.59
N ALA A 149 2.33 11.17 53.72
CA ALA A 149 0.94 11.05 54.15
C ALA A 149 0.20 12.41 54.36
N ARG A 150 0.88 13.55 54.18
CA ARG A 150 0.34 14.91 54.26
C ARG A 150 0.40 15.66 52.93
N GLY A 151 0.77 15.00 51.83
CA GLY A 151 0.84 15.64 50.51
C GLY A 151 2.10 16.48 50.27
N GLY A 152 3.15 16.34 51.10
CA GLY A 152 4.43 17.01 50.90
C GLY A 152 5.38 16.20 50.01
N ARG A 153 6.07 16.84 49.04
CA ARG A 153 7.12 16.17 48.25
C ARG A 153 8.26 15.75 49.18
N GLN A 154 8.64 14.47 49.18
CA GLN A 154 9.83 14.02 49.88
C GLN A 154 11.09 14.62 49.20
N GLY A 155 11.63 15.68 49.80
CA GLY A 155 12.93 16.22 49.41
C GLY A 155 14.02 15.18 49.66
N ALA A 156 14.89 14.99 48.66
CA ALA A 156 16.08 14.16 48.75
C ALA A 156 16.80 14.39 50.08
N ALA A 157 16.96 13.31 50.86
CA ALA A 157 17.63 13.36 52.15
C ALA A 157 18.98 14.08 52.00
N ALA A 158 19.16 15.13 52.80
CA ALA A 158 20.39 15.89 52.87
C ALA A 158 21.58 14.95 53.13
N MET A 159 22.49 14.83 52.15
CA MET A 159 23.83 14.30 52.39
C MET A 159 24.47 15.17 53.48
N GLN A 160 24.59 14.63 54.68
CA GLN A 160 25.42 15.22 55.73
C GLN A 160 26.89 15.10 55.28
N PRO A 161 27.66 16.20 55.15
CA PRO A 161 29.08 16.08 54.91
C PRO A 161 29.75 15.60 56.20
N ALA A 162 30.37 14.41 56.15
CA ALA A 162 31.22 13.93 57.23
C ALA A 162 32.52 14.77 57.26
N MET A 163 32.53 15.78 58.12
CA MET A 163 33.72 16.48 58.56
C MET A 163 34.30 15.71 59.75
N ILE A 164 35.34 14.89 59.54
CA ILE A 164 36.23 14.47 60.64
C ILE A 164 37.69 14.67 60.19
N ASP A 165 38.41 15.34 61.10
CA ASP A 165 39.71 15.97 60.98
C ASP A 165 40.88 14.97 61.12
N ARG A 166 42.01 15.30 60.50
CA ARG A 166 43.31 14.62 60.64
C ARG A 166 43.96 15.07 61.94
N GLN A 167 44.48 14.14 62.76
CA GLN A 167 45.68 14.39 63.58
C GLN A 167 46.24 13.10 64.21
N GLY A 168 47.58 12.96 64.15
CA GLY A 168 48.38 12.01 64.93
C GLY A 168 49.09 10.95 64.13
#